data_AF-A0A1C6VZQ0-F1
#
_entry.id   AF-A0A1C6VZQ0-F1
#
_cell.length_a   1.000
_cell.length_b   1.000
_cell.length_c   1.000
_cell.angle_alpha   90.00
_cell.angle_beta   90.00
_cell.angle_gamma   90.00
#
_symmetry.space_group_name_H-M   'P 1'
#
loop_
_entity.id
_entity.type
_entity.pdbx_description
1 polymer ?
#
loop_
_entity_poly.entity_id
_entity_poly.type
_entity_poly.pdbx_seq_one_letter_code
_entity_poly.pdbx_strand_id
1 'polypeptide(L)'
;MTVDQLVIAPVPGTPPCGPPVFDPDTGWTVTRHADVWAVLTDPACQVPVSGGGPPGALAWLRGAVSRFSAPERHPTRRAVGVAILTALDPDELRVAAARLTGEALDRAGDRLDVMAVLARRVPLRVLTERLGLADPDAAGPAVAAAYHPGADAARVAAADGAVAALLAMTPPGPPEAVANRTGLLVQACDATAGLIGAAARHGLAVPPTMPTGELLAEVLRLDPPVRGTRRVTVAPVRLAGGVLPPGSAEVVDVPRHRRPGDP
;
A
#
# COMPACT_ATOMS: atom_id res chain seq x y z
N MET A 1 -10.97 28.62 5.62
CA MET A 1 -10.54 27.79 4.48
C MET A 1 -11.57 26.71 4.26
N THR A 2 -12.21 26.71 3.10
CA THR A 2 -12.99 25.56 2.62
C THR A 2 -12.05 24.54 1.97
N VAL A 3 -12.55 23.32 1.74
CA VAL A 3 -11.81 22.23 1.09
C VAL A 3 -11.21 22.65 -0.27
N ASP A 4 -11.78 23.66 -0.95
CA ASP A 4 -11.28 24.22 -2.23
C ASP A 4 -9.96 25.00 -2.12
N GLN A 5 -9.52 25.39 -0.92
CA GLN A 5 -8.30 26.19 -0.73
C GLN A 5 -7.11 25.37 -0.23
N LEU A 6 -7.30 24.08 -0.02
CA LEU A 6 -6.25 23.17 0.44
C LEU A 6 -5.34 22.78 -0.71
N VAL A 7 -4.28 23.57 -0.88
CA VAL A 7 -3.18 23.26 -1.78
C VAL A 7 -2.12 22.49 -0.99
N ILE A 8 -2.28 21.17 -0.88
CA ILE A 8 -1.15 20.32 -0.48
C ILE A 8 -0.18 20.30 -1.66
N ALA A 9 1.02 20.86 -1.46
CA ALA A 9 2.06 20.80 -2.46
C ALA A 9 2.46 19.32 -2.72
N PRO A 10 2.76 18.93 -3.97
CA PRO A 10 3.24 17.59 -4.25
C PRO A 10 4.51 17.28 -3.45
N VAL A 11 4.68 16.01 -3.11
CA VAL A 11 5.90 15.54 -2.46
C VAL A 11 7.11 15.80 -3.35
N PRO A 12 8.27 16.18 -2.79
CA PRO A 12 9.53 16.24 -3.54
C PRO A 12 9.83 14.93 -4.26
N GLY A 13 10.23 15.05 -5.54
CA GLY A 13 10.56 13.90 -6.38
C GLY A 13 9.38 13.22 -7.07
N THR A 14 8.14 13.72 -6.91
CA THR A 14 7.03 13.24 -7.74
C THR A 14 7.24 13.67 -9.20
N PRO A 15 7.17 12.74 -10.18
CA PRO A 15 7.33 13.08 -11.58
C PRO A 15 6.27 14.10 -12.05
N PRO A 16 6.60 14.98 -13.02
CA PRO A 16 5.61 15.85 -13.62
C PRO A 16 4.56 15.01 -14.38
N CYS A 17 3.30 15.47 -14.35
CA CYS A 17 2.26 14.89 -15.18
C CYS A 17 2.61 15.12 -16.66
N GLY A 18 2.65 14.05 -17.45
CA GLY A 18 3.14 14.10 -18.84
C GLY A 18 2.78 12.84 -19.63
N PRO A 19 3.10 12.81 -20.94
CA PRO A 19 2.97 11.59 -21.74
C PRO A 19 3.86 10.48 -21.16
N PRO A 20 3.60 9.19 -21.50
CA PRO A 20 4.46 8.09 -21.08
C PRO A 20 5.93 8.34 -21.44
N VAL A 21 6.83 8.15 -20.48
CA VAL A 21 8.28 8.32 -20.67
C VAL A 21 8.98 6.99 -20.39
N PHE A 22 9.90 6.61 -21.27
CA PHE A 22 10.74 5.43 -21.08
C PHE A 22 12.07 5.80 -20.41
N ASP A 23 12.45 5.03 -19.42
CA ASP A 23 13.75 5.05 -18.79
C ASP A 23 14.36 3.63 -18.82
N PRO A 24 15.63 3.45 -19.22
CA PRO A 24 16.24 2.13 -19.35
C PRO A 24 16.30 1.31 -18.04
N ASP A 25 16.40 1.97 -16.89
CA ASP A 25 16.59 1.32 -15.60
C ASP A 25 15.25 0.99 -14.92
N THR A 26 14.22 1.82 -15.18
CA THR A 26 12.93 1.77 -14.49
C THR A 26 11.75 1.39 -15.37
N GLY A 27 11.91 1.41 -16.69
CA GLY A 27 10.88 1.08 -17.68
C GLY A 27 10.02 2.29 -18.03
N TRP A 28 8.76 2.04 -18.40
CA TRP A 28 7.82 3.11 -18.75
C TRP A 28 7.19 3.71 -17.51
N THR A 29 7.20 5.04 -17.41
CA THR A 29 6.49 5.79 -16.37
C THR A 29 5.25 6.44 -16.97
N VAL A 30 4.08 6.17 -16.36
CA VAL A 30 2.77 6.71 -16.78
C VAL A 30 2.18 7.55 -15.64
N THR A 31 1.89 8.83 -15.90
CA THR A 31 1.51 9.80 -14.84
C THR A 31 0.21 10.57 -15.08
N ARG A 32 -0.29 10.60 -16.33
CA ARG A 32 -1.59 11.21 -16.64
C ARG A 32 -2.73 10.33 -16.15
N HIS A 33 -3.73 10.92 -15.51
CA HIS A 33 -4.87 10.18 -14.95
C HIS A 33 -5.54 9.25 -15.97
N ALA A 34 -5.83 9.75 -17.19
CA ALA A 34 -6.46 8.97 -18.24
C ALA A 34 -5.60 7.77 -18.68
N ASP A 35 -4.29 7.98 -18.86
CA ASP A 35 -3.37 6.92 -19.28
C ASP A 35 -3.17 5.87 -18.17
N VAL A 36 -3.05 6.33 -16.91
CA VAL A 36 -3.00 5.44 -15.74
C VAL A 36 -4.28 4.62 -15.64
N TRP A 37 -5.45 5.25 -15.77
CA TRP A 37 -6.72 4.54 -15.71
C TRP A 37 -6.84 3.50 -16.84
N ALA A 38 -6.41 3.85 -18.05
CA ALA A 38 -6.36 2.92 -19.18
C ALA A 38 -5.47 1.72 -18.86
N VAL A 39 -4.24 1.93 -18.37
CA VAL A 39 -3.32 0.85 -17.97
C VAL A 39 -3.90 0.00 -16.82
N LEU A 40 -4.55 0.59 -15.83
CA LEU A 40 -5.09 -0.14 -14.69
C LEU A 40 -6.29 -1.03 -15.04
N THR A 41 -6.99 -0.73 -16.13
CA THR A 41 -8.21 -1.43 -16.56
C THR A 41 -8.03 -2.28 -17.81
N ASP A 42 -6.93 -2.11 -18.56
CA ASP A 42 -6.61 -2.91 -19.73
C ASP A 42 -6.14 -4.33 -19.33
N PRO A 43 -6.83 -5.42 -19.78
CA PRO A 43 -6.40 -6.79 -19.52
C PRO A 43 -5.00 -7.15 -20.06
N ALA A 44 -4.49 -6.39 -21.03
CA ALA A 44 -3.14 -6.54 -21.54
C ALA A 44 -2.07 -6.02 -20.57
N CYS A 45 -2.43 -5.18 -19.60
CA CYS A 45 -1.53 -4.68 -18.56
C CYS A 45 -1.69 -5.53 -17.28
N GLN A 46 -0.88 -6.57 -17.15
CA GLN A 46 -0.98 -7.51 -16.03
C GLN A 46 -0.07 -7.13 -14.88
N VAL A 47 -0.35 -7.63 -13.66
CA VAL A 47 0.58 -7.48 -12.54
C VAL A 47 1.80 -8.40 -12.73
N PRO A 48 3.01 -8.00 -12.28
CA PRO A 48 4.14 -8.92 -12.22
C PRO A 48 3.80 -10.14 -11.35
N VAL A 49 3.77 -11.33 -11.96
CA VAL A 49 3.40 -12.56 -11.28
C VAL A 49 4.59 -13.09 -10.47
N SER A 50 4.35 -13.48 -9.22
CA SER A 50 5.35 -14.17 -8.42
C SER A 50 5.28 -15.68 -8.65
N GLY A 51 6.42 -16.30 -8.98
CA GLY A 51 6.54 -17.76 -9.17
C GLY A 51 6.33 -18.58 -7.89
N GLY A 52 6.34 -17.95 -6.71
CA GLY A 52 6.25 -18.65 -5.43
C GLY A 52 7.62 -19.05 -4.87
N GLY A 53 7.60 -19.84 -3.80
CA GLY A 53 8.78 -20.32 -3.10
C GLY A 53 8.41 -21.29 -1.98
N PRO A 54 9.39 -21.76 -1.18
CA PRO A 54 9.11 -22.59 -0.02
C PRO A 54 8.31 -21.81 1.05
N PRO A 55 7.38 -22.45 1.78
CA PRO A 55 6.65 -21.82 2.87
C PRO A 55 7.58 -21.09 3.85
N GLY A 56 7.18 -19.88 4.26
CA GLY A 56 8.01 -19.04 5.14
C GLY A 56 8.96 -18.09 4.41
N ALA A 57 9.11 -18.21 3.08
CA ALA A 57 9.85 -17.23 2.28
C ALA A 57 8.96 -16.10 1.73
N LEU A 58 9.56 -14.94 1.45
CA LEU A 58 8.91 -13.80 0.78
C LEU A 58 8.36 -14.20 -0.59
N ALA A 59 9.08 -15.02 -1.33
CA ALA A 59 8.63 -15.52 -2.63
C ALA A 59 7.35 -16.35 -2.51
N TRP A 60 7.23 -17.19 -1.48
CA TRP A 60 6.00 -17.93 -1.15
C TRP A 60 4.86 -16.99 -0.83
N LEU A 61 5.06 -16.02 0.07
CA LEU A 61 4.03 -15.06 0.45
C LEU A 61 3.49 -14.33 -0.79
N ARG A 62 4.39 -13.77 -1.62
CA ARG A 62 4.01 -13.10 -2.87
C ARG A 62 3.28 -14.04 -3.82
N GLY A 63 3.75 -15.28 -3.93
CA GLY A 63 3.16 -16.30 -4.80
C GLY A 63 1.82 -16.85 -4.33
N ALA A 64 1.36 -16.54 -3.12
CA ALA A 64 0.12 -17.06 -2.53
C ALA A 64 -0.97 -15.98 -2.32
N VAL A 65 -0.64 -14.69 -2.37
CA VAL A 65 -1.60 -13.57 -2.26
C VAL A 65 -2.13 -13.13 -3.62
N SER A 66 -3.25 -12.40 -3.63
CA SER A 66 -3.85 -11.86 -4.86
C SER A 66 -3.00 -10.81 -5.57
N ARG A 67 -2.22 -10.00 -4.83
CA ARG A 67 -1.47 -8.85 -5.35
C ARG A 67 -0.49 -9.18 -6.49
N PHE A 68 0.04 -10.40 -6.50
CA PHE A 68 1.02 -10.87 -7.49
C PHE A 68 0.51 -12.12 -8.23
N SER A 69 -0.81 -12.27 -8.32
CA SER A 69 -1.43 -13.39 -9.01
C SER A 69 -1.66 -13.12 -10.48
N ALA A 70 -1.42 -14.15 -11.28
CA ALA A 70 -1.92 -14.22 -12.64
C ALA A 70 -3.47 -14.20 -12.66
N PRO A 71 -4.10 -13.74 -13.77
CA PRO A 71 -5.55 -13.55 -13.87
C PRO A 71 -6.39 -14.78 -13.47
N GLU A 72 -5.93 -15.98 -13.79
CA GLU A 72 -6.63 -17.24 -13.52
C GLU A 72 -6.60 -17.65 -12.04
N ARG A 73 -5.61 -17.21 -11.26
CA ARG A 73 -5.51 -17.49 -9.82
C ARG A 73 -6.02 -16.34 -8.94
N HIS A 74 -6.08 -15.13 -9.50
CA HIS A 74 -6.43 -13.91 -8.77
C HIS A 74 -7.81 -13.98 -8.11
N PRO A 75 -8.91 -14.39 -8.78
CA PRO A 75 -10.25 -14.41 -8.18
C PRO A 75 -10.33 -15.21 -6.88
N THR A 76 -9.79 -16.43 -6.85
CA THR A 76 -9.79 -17.31 -5.67
C THR A 76 -9.03 -16.69 -4.52
N ARG A 77 -7.80 -16.20 -4.75
CA ARG A 77 -6.98 -15.58 -3.70
C ARG A 77 -7.57 -14.27 -3.20
N ARG A 78 -8.15 -13.47 -4.10
CA ARG A 78 -8.89 -12.26 -3.72
C ARG A 78 -10.07 -12.62 -2.84
N ALA A 79 -10.83 -13.67 -3.16
CA ALA A 79 -11.98 -14.08 -2.35
C ALA A 79 -11.57 -14.45 -0.93
N VAL A 80 -10.42 -15.15 -0.75
CA VAL A 80 -9.87 -15.46 0.58
C VAL A 80 -9.55 -14.19 1.36
N GLY A 81 -8.81 -13.25 0.76
CA GLY A 81 -8.48 -11.97 1.41
C GLY A 81 -9.71 -11.13 1.74
N VAL A 82 -10.69 -11.07 0.84
CA VAL A 82 -11.95 -10.35 1.06
C VAL A 82 -12.75 -11.00 2.19
N ALA A 83 -12.84 -12.33 2.26
CA ALA A 83 -13.54 -13.00 3.34
C ALA A 83 -12.94 -12.67 4.72
N ILE A 84 -11.60 -12.59 4.82
CA ILE A 84 -10.91 -12.15 6.04
C ILE A 84 -11.28 -10.70 6.37
N LEU A 85 -11.23 -9.79 5.39
CA LEU A 85 -11.55 -8.37 5.60
C LEU A 85 -13.02 -8.14 5.98
N THR A 86 -13.97 -8.88 5.37
CA THR A 86 -15.40 -8.80 5.69
C THR A 86 -15.70 -9.23 7.12
N ALA A 87 -14.87 -10.11 7.70
CA ALA A 87 -15.00 -10.52 9.10
C ALA A 87 -14.48 -9.47 10.09
N LEU A 88 -13.75 -8.44 9.63
CA LEU A 88 -13.29 -7.35 10.48
C LEU A 88 -14.36 -6.27 10.57
N ASP A 89 -14.73 -5.87 11.78
CA ASP A 89 -15.62 -4.73 12.00
C ASP A 89 -14.82 -3.41 12.01
N PRO A 90 -15.03 -2.49 11.06
CA PRO A 90 -14.35 -1.20 11.03
C PRO A 90 -14.58 -0.34 12.26
N ASP A 91 -15.73 -0.47 12.93
CA ASP A 91 -16.05 0.32 14.12
C ASP A 91 -15.23 -0.16 15.32
N GLU A 92 -15.08 -1.47 15.47
CA GLU A 92 -14.18 -2.06 16.47
C GLU A 92 -12.72 -1.65 16.25
N LEU A 93 -12.26 -1.68 15.00
CA LEU A 93 -10.91 -1.23 14.63
C LEU A 93 -10.71 0.25 14.99
N ARG A 94 -11.72 1.10 14.73
CA ARG A 94 -11.68 2.52 15.06
C ARG A 94 -11.62 2.76 16.56
N VAL A 95 -12.45 2.07 17.34
CA VAL A 95 -12.45 2.18 18.81
C VAL A 95 -11.12 1.75 19.40
N ALA A 96 -10.56 0.62 18.94
CA ALA A 96 -9.26 0.15 19.39
C ALA A 96 -8.12 1.12 19.04
N ALA A 97 -8.11 1.65 17.81
CA ALA A 97 -7.13 2.64 17.38
C ALA A 97 -7.22 3.94 18.18
N ALA A 98 -8.43 4.43 18.45
CA ALA A 98 -8.65 5.62 19.27
C ALA A 98 -8.15 5.43 20.71
N ARG A 99 -8.46 4.28 21.33
CA ARG A 99 -7.97 3.94 22.67
C ARG A 99 -6.44 3.92 22.74
N LEU A 100 -5.78 3.15 21.86
CA LEU A 100 -4.32 3.03 21.85
C LEU A 100 -3.62 4.35 21.52
N THR A 101 -4.24 5.19 20.69
CA THR A 101 -3.77 6.55 20.40
C THR A 101 -3.88 7.43 21.63
N GLY A 102 -5.03 7.44 22.32
CA GLY A 102 -5.23 8.17 23.57
C GLY A 102 -4.20 7.79 24.64
N GLU A 103 -4.02 6.49 24.88
CA GLU A 103 -3.01 5.99 25.83
C GLU A 103 -1.57 6.42 25.48
N ALA A 104 -1.27 6.53 24.18
CA ALA A 104 0.04 7.00 23.73
C ALA A 104 0.20 8.51 23.89
N LEU A 105 -0.88 9.27 23.71
CA LEU A 105 -0.92 10.72 23.93
C LEU A 105 -0.86 11.07 25.43
N ASP A 106 -1.56 10.35 26.30
CA ASP A 106 -1.53 10.58 27.75
C ASP A 106 -0.14 10.34 28.36
N ARG A 107 0.62 9.40 27.75
CA ARG A 107 2.03 9.15 28.11
C ARG A 107 2.99 10.12 27.46
N ALA A 108 2.58 10.78 26.38
CA ALA A 108 3.38 11.80 25.74
C ALA A 108 3.23 13.11 26.52
N GLY A 109 4.33 13.82 26.71
CA GLY A 109 4.29 15.16 27.27
C GLY A 109 3.78 16.16 26.22
N ASP A 110 4.49 17.27 26.12
CA ASP A 110 4.23 18.33 25.13
C ASP A 110 4.64 17.95 23.69
N ARG A 111 5.42 16.88 23.51
CA ARG A 111 6.00 16.47 22.23
C ARG A 111 5.87 14.97 21.97
N LEU A 112 5.57 14.64 20.72
CA LEU A 112 5.37 13.28 20.25
C LEU A 112 5.95 13.10 18.84
N ASP A 113 6.70 12.02 18.63
CA ASP A 113 7.00 11.54 17.27
C ASP A 113 5.81 10.71 16.77
N VAL A 114 4.99 11.31 15.91
CA VAL A 114 3.80 10.66 15.33
C VAL A 114 4.17 9.37 14.59
N MET A 115 5.29 9.34 13.87
CA MET A 115 5.66 8.15 13.09
C MET A 115 6.09 7.00 13.98
N ALA A 116 6.98 7.28 14.94
CA ALA A 116 7.55 6.25 15.81
C ALA A 116 6.56 5.73 16.85
N VAL A 117 5.69 6.60 17.37
CA VAL A 117 4.80 6.27 18.48
C VAL A 117 3.41 5.84 18.00
N LEU A 118 2.85 6.50 16.98
CA LEU A 118 1.49 6.24 16.52
C LEU A 118 1.47 5.46 15.21
N ALA A 119 1.94 6.07 14.12
CA ALA A 119 1.67 5.61 12.76
C ALA A 119 2.19 4.20 12.47
N ARG A 120 3.37 3.85 12.99
CA ARG A 120 3.96 2.51 12.79
C ARG A 120 3.48 1.45 13.80
N ARG A 121 2.90 1.85 14.93
CA ARG A 121 2.57 0.94 16.04
C ARG A 121 1.07 0.70 16.17
N VAL A 122 0.27 1.77 16.23
CA VAL A 122 -1.16 1.66 16.53
C VAL A 122 -1.90 0.84 15.47
N PRO A 123 -1.79 1.13 14.15
CA PRO A 123 -2.51 0.35 13.14
C PRO A 123 -2.09 -1.11 13.12
N LEU A 124 -0.80 -1.36 13.31
CA LEU A 124 -0.25 -2.71 13.33
C LEU A 124 -0.86 -3.51 14.49
N ARG A 125 -0.74 -3.01 15.72
CA ARG A 125 -1.26 -3.67 16.92
C ARG A 125 -2.76 -3.95 16.83
N VAL A 126 -3.54 -2.97 16.35
CA VAL A 126 -5.00 -3.13 16.18
C VAL A 126 -5.31 -4.23 15.19
N LEU A 127 -4.65 -4.23 14.02
CA LEU A 127 -4.91 -5.21 12.98
C LEU A 127 -4.45 -6.61 13.40
N THR A 128 -3.36 -6.73 14.13
CA THR A 128 -2.78 -8.03 14.50
C THR A 128 -3.59 -8.72 15.55
N GLU A 129 -4.09 -7.96 16.53
CA GLU A 129 -5.04 -8.46 17.54
C GLU A 129 -6.29 -9.03 16.86
N ARG A 130 -6.85 -8.32 15.88
CA ARG A 130 -8.06 -8.76 15.16
C ARG A 130 -7.82 -9.88 14.16
N LEU A 131 -6.61 -10.00 13.62
CA LEU A 131 -6.22 -11.12 12.77
C LEU A 131 -5.74 -12.35 13.58
N GLY A 132 -5.62 -12.23 14.91
CA GLY A 132 -5.17 -13.30 15.80
C GLY A 132 -3.66 -13.60 15.75
N LEU A 133 -2.83 -12.64 15.33
CA LEU A 133 -1.38 -12.79 15.32
C LEU A 133 -0.78 -12.38 16.66
N ALA A 134 0.09 -13.23 17.21
CA ALA A 134 0.90 -12.87 18.37
C ALA A 134 1.99 -11.86 17.96
N ASP A 135 2.10 -10.77 18.72
CA ASP A 135 3.17 -9.74 18.72
C ASP A 135 4.10 -9.65 17.47
N PRO A 136 3.63 -9.08 16.35
CA PRO A 136 4.42 -8.99 15.11
C PRO A 136 5.13 -7.65 14.93
N ASP A 137 5.29 -6.85 16.00
CA ASP A 137 5.77 -5.47 15.95
C ASP A 137 7.13 -5.32 15.23
N ALA A 138 7.98 -6.35 15.26
CA ALA A 138 9.27 -6.36 14.58
C ALA A 138 9.24 -6.96 13.16
N ALA A 139 8.35 -7.91 12.88
CA ALA A 139 8.41 -8.72 11.67
C ALA A 139 7.66 -8.09 10.49
N GLY A 140 6.50 -7.45 10.73
CA GLY A 140 5.71 -6.79 9.69
C GLY A 140 6.50 -5.75 8.86
N PRO A 141 7.19 -4.78 9.48
CA PRO A 141 7.95 -3.74 8.78
C PRO A 141 9.10 -4.30 7.93
N ALA A 142 9.79 -5.34 8.41
CA ALA A 142 10.89 -5.97 7.66
C ALA A 142 10.40 -6.62 6.35
N VAL A 143 9.24 -7.28 6.38
CA VAL A 143 8.63 -7.82 5.16
C VAL A 143 8.15 -6.70 4.25
N ALA A 144 7.52 -5.65 4.80
CA ALA A 144 7.00 -4.52 4.03
C ALA A 144 8.10 -3.81 3.22
N ALA A 145 9.27 -3.60 3.83
CA ALA A 145 10.43 -2.96 3.21
C ALA A 145 10.97 -3.69 1.97
N ALA A 146 10.75 -5.01 1.86
CA ALA A 146 11.13 -5.80 0.71
C ALA A 146 9.91 -6.31 -0.08
N TYR A 147 8.68 -5.92 0.24
CA TYR A 147 7.48 -6.59 -0.28
C TYR A 147 7.28 -6.37 -1.78
N HIS A 148 7.70 -5.23 -2.32
CA HIS A 148 7.69 -4.95 -3.76
C HIS A 148 8.90 -5.56 -4.48
N PRO A 149 8.74 -6.09 -5.70
CA PRO A 149 9.86 -6.60 -6.49
C PRO A 149 10.96 -5.54 -6.68
N GLY A 150 12.23 -5.95 -6.68
CA GLY A 150 13.39 -5.07 -6.87
C GLY A 150 14.16 -4.71 -5.59
N ALA A 151 13.83 -5.30 -4.44
CA ALA A 151 14.65 -5.18 -3.23
C ALA A 151 16.00 -5.91 -3.39
N ASP A 152 17.06 -5.37 -2.78
CA ASP A 152 18.37 -6.00 -2.76
C ASP A 152 18.38 -7.34 -1.98
N ALA A 153 19.41 -8.15 -2.19
CA ALA A 153 19.51 -9.49 -1.60
C ALA A 153 19.51 -9.49 -0.07
N ALA A 154 20.08 -8.45 0.58
CA ALA A 154 20.12 -8.36 2.03
C ALA A 154 18.71 -8.10 2.60
N ARG A 155 17.94 -7.20 1.97
CA ARG A 155 16.54 -6.93 2.32
C ARG A 155 15.65 -8.14 2.07
N VAL A 156 15.88 -8.88 0.97
CA VAL A 156 15.15 -10.12 0.70
C VAL A 156 15.42 -11.17 1.78
N ALA A 157 16.68 -11.39 2.16
CA ALA A 157 17.03 -12.34 3.22
C ALA A 157 16.43 -11.95 4.59
N ALA A 158 16.46 -10.66 4.93
CA ALA A 158 15.81 -10.17 6.15
C ALA A 158 14.29 -10.38 6.10
N ALA A 159 13.66 -10.13 4.95
CA ALA A 159 12.24 -10.36 4.76
C ALA A 159 11.87 -11.85 4.80
N ASP A 160 12.70 -12.76 4.30
CA ASP A 160 12.48 -14.20 4.43
C ASP A 160 12.44 -14.61 5.91
N GLY A 161 13.41 -14.16 6.71
CA GLY A 161 13.41 -14.40 8.16
C GLY A 161 12.15 -13.84 8.84
N ALA A 162 11.72 -12.64 8.44
CA ALA A 162 10.52 -12.01 8.98
C ALA A 162 9.21 -12.69 8.54
N VAL A 163 9.12 -13.21 7.29
CA VAL A 163 7.96 -14.00 6.84
C VAL A 163 7.88 -15.31 7.63
N ALA A 164 9.01 -15.99 7.86
CA ALA A 164 9.04 -17.20 8.68
C ALA A 164 8.56 -16.93 10.11
N ALA A 165 8.99 -15.81 10.72
CA ALA A 165 8.50 -15.40 12.03
C ALA A 165 7.00 -15.10 12.03
N LEU A 166 6.50 -14.32 11.07
CA LEU A 166 5.06 -14.03 10.94
C LEU A 166 4.24 -15.29 10.72
N LEU A 167 4.75 -16.25 9.94
CA LEU A 167 4.09 -17.52 9.69
C LEU A 167 3.93 -18.32 10.99
N ALA A 168 4.97 -18.37 11.84
CA ALA A 168 4.91 -19.04 13.14
C ALA A 168 3.92 -18.38 14.11
N MET A 169 3.67 -17.07 13.98
CA MET A 169 2.73 -16.31 14.80
C MET A 169 1.31 -16.26 14.22
N THR A 170 1.10 -16.75 13.01
CA THR A 170 -0.21 -16.76 12.34
C THR A 170 -0.98 -18.02 12.72
N PRO A 171 -2.28 -17.93 13.09
CA PRO A 171 -3.09 -19.11 13.36
C PRO A 171 -3.05 -20.12 12.22
N PRO A 172 -2.95 -21.43 12.53
CA PRO A 172 -2.88 -22.47 11.50
C PRO A 172 -4.15 -22.48 10.65
N GLY A 173 -4.01 -22.88 9.39
CA GLY A 173 -5.11 -22.98 8.45
C GLY A 173 -4.64 -23.34 7.06
N PRO A 174 -5.54 -23.32 6.06
CA PRO A 174 -5.16 -23.54 4.67
C PRO A 174 -4.04 -22.58 4.24
N PRO A 175 -3.04 -23.03 3.46
CA PRO A 175 -1.88 -22.21 3.11
C PRO A 175 -2.23 -20.83 2.52
N GLU A 176 -3.26 -20.75 1.68
CA GLU A 176 -3.72 -19.49 1.10
C GLU A 176 -4.33 -18.55 2.15
N ALA A 177 -5.08 -19.08 3.12
CA ALA A 177 -5.65 -18.27 4.19
C ALA A 177 -4.56 -17.68 5.11
N VAL A 178 -3.56 -18.50 5.45
CA VAL A 178 -2.39 -18.08 6.22
C VAL A 178 -1.61 -17.00 5.47
N ALA A 179 -1.28 -17.23 4.19
CA ALA A 179 -0.58 -16.25 3.37
C ALA A 179 -1.37 -14.95 3.21
N ASN A 180 -2.70 -15.00 3.04
CA ASN A 180 -3.52 -13.79 2.92
C ASN A 180 -3.60 -13.01 4.23
N ARG A 181 -3.67 -13.65 5.41
CA ARG A 181 -3.58 -12.94 6.70
C ARG A 181 -2.25 -12.20 6.84
N THR A 182 -1.14 -12.89 6.59
CA THR A 182 0.20 -12.28 6.61
C THR A 182 0.30 -11.15 5.56
N GLY A 183 -0.21 -11.37 4.36
CA GLY A 183 -0.19 -10.41 3.27
C GLY A 183 -1.02 -9.16 3.54
N LEU A 184 -2.17 -9.28 4.21
CA LEU A 184 -2.99 -8.14 4.63
C LEU A 184 -2.25 -7.29 5.66
N LEU A 185 -1.61 -7.93 6.65
CA LEU A 185 -0.80 -7.24 7.65
C LEU A 185 0.33 -6.44 6.99
N VAL A 186 1.15 -7.11 6.16
CA VAL A 186 2.31 -6.52 5.49
C VAL A 186 1.91 -5.35 4.59
N GLN A 187 0.80 -5.50 3.85
CA GLN A 187 0.30 -4.43 2.97
C GLN A 187 -0.25 -3.23 3.75
N ALA A 188 -0.76 -3.45 4.97
CA ALA A 188 -1.26 -2.39 5.82
C ALA A 188 -0.13 -1.60 6.50
N CYS A 189 1.03 -2.22 6.79
CA CYS A 189 2.16 -1.63 7.53
C CYS A 189 2.53 -0.22 7.02
N ASP A 190 3.22 -0.15 5.88
CA ASP A 190 3.78 1.11 5.37
C ASP A 190 2.71 2.02 4.79
N ALA A 191 1.67 1.44 4.17
CA ALA A 191 0.59 2.22 3.56
C ALA A 191 -0.20 3.01 4.62
N THR A 192 -0.59 2.37 5.71
CA THR A 192 -1.39 3.03 6.77
C THR A 192 -0.53 3.97 7.60
N ALA A 193 0.71 3.58 7.92
CA ALA A 193 1.65 4.46 8.61
C ALA A 193 1.98 5.71 7.77
N GLY A 194 2.18 5.54 6.47
CA GLY A 194 2.42 6.65 5.54
C GLY A 194 1.24 7.61 5.46
N LEU A 195 0.01 7.08 5.39
CA LEU A 195 -1.22 7.89 5.37
C LEU A 195 -1.36 8.72 6.66
N ILE A 196 -1.17 8.11 7.82
CA ILE A 196 -1.24 8.81 9.12
C ILE A 196 -0.16 9.89 9.21
N GLY A 197 1.08 9.55 8.80
CA GLY A 197 2.19 10.50 8.81
C GLY A 197 1.95 11.70 7.91
N ALA A 198 1.45 11.48 6.69
CA ALA A 198 1.09 12.55 5.78
C ALA A 198 -0.08 13.39 6.31
N ALA A 199 -1.14 12.75 6.81
CA ALA A 199 -2.28 13.45 7.39
C ALA A 199 -1.90 14.29 8.61
N ALA A 200 -1.04 13.79 9.51
CA ALA A 200 -0.56 14.56 10.64
C ALA A 200 0.29 15.77 10.19
N ARG A 201 1.14 15.60 9.17
CA ARG A 201 1.96 16.69 8.63
C ARG A 201 1.12 17.81 8.04
N HIS A 202 0.13 17.45 7.20
CA HIS A 202 -0.74 18.43 6.52
C HIS A 202 -1.81 18.99 7.47
N GLY A 203 -2.26 18.20 8.44
CA GLY A 203 -3.27 18.56 9.42
C GLY A 203 -2.88 19.76 10.31
N LEU A 204 -1.58 20.02 10.51
CA LEU A 204 -1.11 21.20 11.23
C LEU A 204 -1.45 22.52 10.51
N ALA A 205 -1.67 22.48 9.19
CA ALA A 205 -1.96 23.65 8.38
C ALA A 205 -3.45 23.83 8.06
N VAL A 206 -4.31 22.86 8.44
CA VAL A 206 -5.75 22.91 8.15
C VAL A 206 -6.57 23.40 9.34
N PRO A 207 -7.77 23.98 9.13
CA PRO A 207 -8.64 24.37 10.24
C PRO A 207 -9.01 23.17 11.12
N PRO A 208 -9.06 23.31 12.46
CA PRO A 208 -9.47 22.24 13.37
C PRO A 208 -10.88 21.69 13.10
N THR A 209 -11.73 22.46 12.42
CA THR A 209 -13.09 22.09 12.03
C THR A 209 -13.15 21.18 10.80
N MET A 210 -12.03 20.93 10.13
CA MET A 210 -11.98 20.04 8.97
C MET A 210 -12.30 18.60 9.38
N PRO A 211 -13.28 17.94 8.75
CA PRO A 211 -13.53 16.53 8.97
C PRO A 211 -12.30 15.69 8.59
N THR A 212 -11.90 14.74 9.44
CA THR A 212 -10.76 13.85 9.19
C THR A 212 -10.88 13.12 7.85
N GLY A 213 -12.09 12.71 7.46
CA GLY A 213 -12.32 12.04 6.18
C GLY A 213 -11.97 12.89 4.96
N GLU A 214 -12.22 14.20 5.01
CA GLU A 214 -11.88 15.13 3.93
C GLU A 214 -10.37 15.35 3.84
N LEU A 215 -9.70 15.52 4.99
CA LEU A 215 -8.23 15.59 5.03
C LEU A 215 -7.60 14.32 4.44
N LEU A 216 -8.08 13.14 4.84
CA LEU A 216 -7.57 11.88 4.32
C LEU A 216 -7.81 11.72 2.82
N ALA A 217 -8.94 12.17 2.29
CA ALA A 217 -9.22 12.16 0.86
C ALA A 217 -8.24 13.05 0.08
N GLU A 218 -7.94 14.26 0.58
CA GLU A 218 -6.96 15.15 -0.05
C GLU A 218 -5.53 14.61 0.06
N VAL A 219 -5.16 13.99 1.18
CA VAL A 219 -3.87 13.31 1.33
C VAL A 219 -3.74 12.16 0.34
N LEU A 220 -4.75 11.28 0.23
CA LEU A 220 -4.75 10.20 -0.76
C LEU A 220 -4.66 10.70 -2.20
N ARG A 221 -5.13 11.93 -2.48
CA ARG A 221 -5.10 12.55 -3.80
C ARG A 221 -3.75 13.20 -4.13
N LEU A 222 -3.09 13.82 -3.14
CA LEU A 222 -1.94 14.72 -3.35
C LEU A 222 -0.62 14.22 -2.73
N ASP A 223 -0.68 13.44 -1.66
CA ASP A 223 0.45 12.82 -0.97
C ASP A 223 0.11 11.36 -0.60
N PRO A 224 -0.21 10.49 -1.58
CA PRO A 224 -0.57 9.12 -1.30
C PRO A 224 0.62 8.34 -0.74
N PRO A 225 0.42 7.46 0.26
CA PRO A 225 1.48 6.60 0.78
C PRO A 225 1.94 5.56 -0.24
N VAL A 226 1.05 5.18 -1.18
CA VAL A 226 1.38 4.33 -2.33
C VAL A 226 1.55 5.23 -3.54
N ARG A 227 2.80 5.42 -3.97
CA ARG A 227 3.14 6.32 -5.07
C ARG A 227 3.18 5.64 -6.44
N GLY A 228 2.98 4.33 -6.49
CA GLY A 228 3.00 3.63 -7.76
C GLY A 228 2.69 2.16 -7.62
N THR A 229 2.30 1.57 -8.74
CA THR A 229 2.10 0.14 -8.91
C THR A 229 2.77 -0.30 -10.21
N ARG A 230 3.12 -1.57 -10.32
CA ARG A 230 3.77 -2.10 -11.52
C ARG A 230 2.79 -2.87 -12.39
N ARG A 231 2.92 -2.73 -13.70
CA ARG A 231 2.26 -3.56 -14.71
C ARG A 231 3.29 -4.10 -15.71
N VAL A 232 2.91 -5.15 -16.41
CA VAL A 232 3.65 -5.74 -17.52
C VAL A 232 2.68 -5.93 -18.67
N THR A 233 3.00 -5.35 -19.81
CA THR A 233 2.21 -5.52 -21.04
C THR A 233 2.40 -6.92 -21.61
N VAL A 234 1.31 -7.62 -21.89
CA VAL A 234 1.34 -8.92 -22.61
C VAL A 234 1.00 -8.76 -24.09
N ALA A 235 0.52 -7.59 -24.50
CA ALA A 235 0.23 -7.19 -25.87
C ALA A 235 0.52 -5.67 -26.02
N PRO A 236 0.62 -5.13 -27.26
CA PRO A 236 0.81 -3.70 -27.45
C PRO A 236 -0.38 -2.88 -26.90
N VAL A 237 -0.11 -1.85 -26.11
CA VAL A 237 -1.14 -0.97 -25.49
C VAL A 237 -1.00 0.45 -26.03
N ARG A 238 -2.12 1.05 -26.45
CA ARG A 238 -2.16 2.42 -26.98
C ARG A 238 -2.53 3.41 -25.89
N LEU A 239 -1.65 4.37 -25.61
CA LEU A 239 -1.88 5.47 -24.68
C LEU A 239 -1.75 6.82 -25.39
N ALA A 240 -2.14 7.90 -24.71
CA ALA A 240 -1.97 9.24 -25.25
C ALA A 240 -0.48 9.59 -25.40
N GLY A 241 0.03 9.50 -26.64
CA GLY A 241 1.40 9.83 -26.98
C GLY A 241 2.27 8.65 -27.42
N GLY A 242 1.75 7.42 -27.50
CA GLY A 242 2.53 6.29 -28.04
C GLY A 242 1.91 4.91 -27.85
N VAL A 243 2.67 3.90 -28.30
CA VAL A 243 2.36 2.47 -28.10
C VAL A 243 3.38 1.90 -27.12
N LEU A 244 2.90 1.28 -26.04
CA LEU A 244 3.73 0.52 -25.13
C LEU A 244 3.94 -0.88 -25.69
N PRO A 245 5.19 -1.32 -25.93
CA PRO A 245 5.45 -2.64 -26.52
C PRO A 245 5.23 -3.75 -25.48
N PRO A 246 4.93 -4.99 -25.92
CA PRO A 246 4.85 -6.15 -25.03
C PRO A 246 6.12 -6.37 -24.21
N GLY A 247 5.98 -6.92 -23.01
CA GLY A 247 7.09 -7.20 -22.09
C GLY A 247 7.64 -5.97 -21.37
N SER A 248 7.02 -4.80 -21.56
CA SER A 248 7.42 -3.56 -20.90
C SER A 248 6.99 -3.58 -19.44
N ALA A 249 7.95 -3.39 -18.53
CA ALA A 249 7.64 -3.06 -17.14
C ALA A 249 7.16 -1.61 -17.09
N GLU A 250 5.93 -1.42 -16.63
CA GLU A 250 5.30 -0.12 -16.45
C GLU A 250 5.29 0.21 -14.96
N VAL A 251 5.86 1.35 -14.58
CA VAL A 251 5.52 2.00 -13.31
C VAL A 251 4.35 2.92 -13.58
N VAL A 252 3.20 2.47 -13.10
CA VAL A 252 1.96 3.24 -13.09
C VAL A 252 1.99 4.08 -11.82
N ASP A 253 2.24 5.37 -11.94
CA ASP A 253 2.07 6.28 -10.81
C ASP A 253 0.60 6.23 -10.38
N VAL A 254 0.33 6.26 -9.07
CA VAL A 254 -1.05 6.34 -8.60
C VAL A 254 -1.57 7.70 -9.03
N PRO A 255 -2.63 7.75 -9.85
CA PRO A 255 -2.91 8.95 -10.61
C PRO A 255 -3.36 10.07 -9.67
N ARG A 256 -2.79 11.25 -9.86
CA ARG A 256 -3.37 12.48 -9.32
C ARG A 256 -4.75 12.67 -9.95
N HIS A 257 -5.74 13.02 -9.14
CA HIS A 257 -6.99 13.57 -9.65
C HIS A 257 -6.99 15.07 -9.32
N ARG A 258 -7.14 15.95 -10.31
CA ARG A 258 -7.56 17.35 -10.07
C ARG A 258 -9.06 17.37 -9.86
N ARG A 259 -9.63 18.28 -9.06
CA ARG A 259 -11.09 18.36 -8.99
C ARG A 259 -11.66 18.62 -10.40
N PRO A 260 -12.85 18.09 -10.74
CA PRO A 260 -13.56 18.54 -11.91
C PRO A 260 -13.70 20.07 -11.84
N GLY A 261 -13.05 20.80 -12.76
CA GLY A 261 -13.11 22.28 -12.82
C GLY A 261 -11.83 23.04 -12.45
N ASP A 262 -10.74 22.39 -12.04
CA ASP A 262 -9.42 23.04 -11.95
C ASP A 262 -8.77 23.15 -13.34
N PRO A 263 -8.35 24.35 -13.80
CA PRO A 263 -7.70 24.53 -15.11
C PRO A 263 -6.36 23.80 -15.20
#